data_AF-A0A7D5MGK8-F1
#
_entry.id   AF-A0A7D5MGK8-F1
#
_cell.length_a   1.000
_cell.length_b   1.000
_cell.length_c   1.000
_cell.angle_alpha   90.00
_cell.angle_beta   90.00
_cell.angle_gamma   90.00
#
_symmetry.space_group_name_H-M   'P 1'
#
loop_
_entity.id
_entity.type
_entity.pdbx_description
1 polymer ?
#
loop_
_entity_poly.entity_id
_entity_poly.type
_entity_poly.pdbx_seq_one_letter_code
_entity_poly.pdbx_strand_id
1 'polypeptide(L)'
;MAGNFRFFSNCGFGFPTELIRQYELIPQRRLSGYIKAGLSSIHAIKDSAMLKITCNGKIMNARHLFVSNSNKMGYGMTLAPGASLKDGLFNVQVIGCETLISFGIYGLMVLMGKGDKKKK
;
A
#
# COMPACT_ATOMS: atom_id res chain seq x y z
N MET A 1 13.87 -7.09 -3.55
CA MET A 1 13.70 -8.27 -2.67
C MET A 1 13.21 -7.78 -1.31
N ALA A 2 12.40 -8.58 -0.61
CA ALA A 2 12.00 -8.34 0.77
C ALA A 2 12.64 -9.44 1.65
N GLY A 3 13.76 -9.11 2.31
CA GLY A 3 14.64 -10.13 2.87
C GLY A 3 15.11 -11.11 1.80
N ASN A 4 14.87 -12.41 2.00
CA ASN A 4 15.22 -13.47 1.05
C ASN A 4 14.14 -13.74 -0.02
N PHE A 5 13.00 -13.03 0.04
CA PHE A 5 11.89 -13.27 -0.89
C PHE A 5 11.93 -12.30 -2.06
N ARG A 6 11.81 -12.84 -3.27
CA ARG A 6 11.58 -12.05 -4.49
C ARG A 6 10.08 -11.79 -4.62
N PHE A 7 9.71 -10.55 -4.86
CA PHE A 7 8.35 -10.16 -5.20
C PHE A 7 8.36 -9.50 -6.58
N PHE A 8 7.32 -9.77 -7.38
CA PHE A 8 7.24 -9.23 -8.74
C PHE A 8 6.64 -7.83 -8.77
N SER A 9 5.50 -7.65 -8.09
CA SER A 9 4.73 -6.41 -8.14
C SER A 9 4.96 -5.60 -6.88
N ASN A 10 4.35 -5.98 -5.76
CA ASN A 10 4.36 -5.14 -4.58
C ASN A 10 4.60 -5.96 -3.30
N CYS A 11 5.14 -5.29 -2.29
CA CYS A 11 5.15 -5.79 -0.91
C CYS A 11 4.83 -4.64 0.04
N GLY A 12 4.60 -4.95 1.32
CA GLY A 12 4.27 -3.90 2.28
C GLY A 12 4.29 -4.37 3.71
N PHE A 13 3.91 -3.44 4.60
CA PHE A 13 3.77 -3.66 6.02
C PHE A 13 2.58 -2.85 6.57
N GLY A 14 1.92 -3.41 7.59
CA GLY A 14 0.77 -2.79 8.25
C GLY A 14 -0.54 -2.96 7.46
N PHE A 15 -1.36 -1.93 7.39
CA PHE A 15 -2.69 -1.97 6.75
C PHE A 15 -2.69 -2.62 5.35
N PRO A 16 -1.77 -2.32 4.40
CA PRO A 16 -1.77 -2.98 3.09
C PRO A 16 -1.61 -4.50 3.16
N THR A 17 -0.91 -5.03 4.17
CA THR A 17 -0.73 -6.47 4.36
C THR A 17 -2.01 -7.11 4.89
N GLU A 18 -2.65 -6.49 5.88
CA GLU A 18 -3.94 -6.97 6.40
C GLU A 18 -5.03 -6.92 5.33
N LEU A 19 -5.06 -5.86 4.52
CA LEU A 19 -5.95 -5.72 3.37
C LEU A 19 -5.85 -6.92 2.43
N ILE A 20 -4.63 -7.30 2.04
CA ILE A 20 -4.42 -8.44 1.14
C ILE A 20 -4.77 -9.76 1.84
N ARG A 21 -4.42 -9.92 3.12
CA ARG A 21 -4.79 -11.11 3.90
C ARG A 21 -6.31 -11.31 3.96
N GLN A 22 -7.06 -10.26 4.25
CA GLN A 22 -8.54 -10.30 4.27
C GLN A 22 -9.11 -10.53 2.87
N TYR A 23 -8.49 -9.93 1.85
CA TYR A 23 -8.89 -10.10 0.47
C TYR A 23 -8.72 -11.53 -0.03
N GLU A 24 -7.67 -12.24 0.43
CA GLU A 24 -7.43 -13.64 0.08
C GLU A 24 -8.49 -14.59 0.63
N LEU A 25 -9.12 -14.23 1.76
CA LEU A 25 -10.23 -14.98 2.36
C LEU A 25 -11.56 -14.77 1.63
N ILE A 26 -11.67 -13.76 0.76
CA ILE A 26 -12.89 -13.44 0.02
C ILE A 26 -12.90 -14.20 -1.32
N PRO A 27 -13.89 -15.06 -1.59
CA PRO A 27 -14.00 -15.81 -2.85
C PRO A 27 -14.16 -14.89 -4.07
N GLN A 28 -14.85 -13.75 -3.89
CA GLN A 28 -15.11 -12.79 -4.95
C GLN A 28 -13.86 -11.95 -5.25
N ARG A 29 -13.09 -12.41 -6.25
CA ARG A 29 -11.95 -11.68 -6.80
C ARG A 29 -12.41 -10.53 -7.71
N ARG A 30 -12.97 -9.48 -7.11
CA ARG A 30 -13.39 -8.22 -7.78
C ARG A 30 -13.04 -7.00 -6.92
N LEU A 31 -13.21 -5.79 -7.48
CA LEU A 31 -13.03 -4.53 -6.75
C LEU A 31 -13.91 -4.43 -5.50
N SER A 32 -15.13 -4.95 -5.54
CA SER A 32 -16.00 -5.02 -4.37
C SER A 32 -15.42 -5.88 -3.23
N GLY A 33 -14.63 -6.91 -3.57
CA GLY A 33 -13.88 -7.69 -2.59
C GLY A 33 -12.79 -6.86 -1.91
N TYR A 34 -12.11 -5.96 -2.64
CA TYR A 34 -11.13 -5.04 -2.05
C TYR A 34 -11.78 -4.07 -1.08
N ILE A 35 -12.96 -3.54 -1.40
CA ILE A 35 -13.71 -2.66 -0.49
C ILE A 35 -14.07 -3.41 0.79
N LYS A 36 -14.62 -4.63 0.67
CA LYS A 36 -14.95 -5.47 1.83
C LYS A 36 -13.71 -5.78 2.68
N ALA A 37 -12.62 -6.20 2.05
CA ALA A 37 -11.36 -6.45 2.73
C ALA A 37 -10.83 -5.21 3.47
N GLY A 38 -10.97 -4.03 2.86
CA GLY A 38 -10.57 -2.77 3.48
C GLY A 38 -11.34 -2.46 4.74
N LEU A 39 -12.67 -2.67 4.72
CA LEU A 39 -13.50 -2.53 5.92
C LEU A 39 -13.10 -3.54 7.02
N SER A 40 -12.82 -4.79 6.63
CA SER A 40 -12.35 -5.83 7.56
C SER A 40 -10.95 -5.56 8.13
N SER A 41 -10.18 -4.65 7.51
CA SER A 41 -8.79 -4.35 7.88
C SER A 41 -8.64 -3.05 8.69
N ILE A 42 -9.73 -2.39 9.06
CA ILE A 42 -9.70 -1.08 9.75
C ILE A 42 -8.90 -1.12 11.06
N HIS A 43 -8.93 -2.24 11.79
CA HIS A 43 -8.15 -2.42 13.02
C HIS A 43 -6.64 -2.20 12.79
N ALA A 44 -6.12 -2.66 11.65
CA ALA A 44 -4.70 -2.57 11.32
C ALA A 44 -4.22 -1.14 11.15
N ILE A 45 -5.10 -0.15 10.96
CA ILE A 45 -4.75 1.28 10.89
C ILE A 45 -4.03 1.73 12.16
N LYS A 46 -4.46 1.26 13.33
CA LYS A 46 -3.88 1.66 14.62
C LYS A 46 -2.96 0.60 15.20
N ASP A 47 -3.29 -0.67 14.95
CA ASP A 47 -2.63 -1.80 15.63
C ASP A 47 -1.30 -2.20 14.97
N SER A 48 -1.03 -1.72 13.75
CA SER A 48 0.26 -1.97 13.08
C SER A 48 1.43 -1.34 13.85
N ALA A 49 2.51 -2.10 14.02
CA ALA A 49 3.72 -1.62 14.69
C ALA A 49 4.34 -0.39 13.99
N MET A 50 4.96 0.48 14.78
CA MET A 50 5.74 1.59 14.24
C MET A 50 7.05 1.07 13.63
N LEU A 51 7.28 1.37 12.35
CA LEU A 51 8.53 1.04 11.66
C LEU A 51 9.47 2.24 11.68
N LYS A 52 10.78 1.95 11.82
CA LYS A 52 11.86 2.87 11.46
C LYS A 52 12.35 2.51 10.06
N ILE A 53 12.07 3.36 9.09
CA ILE A 53 12.37 3.13 7.66
C ILE A 53 13.58 3.98 7.30
N THR A 54 14.61 3.35 6.73
CA THR A 54 15.77 4.05 6.14
C THR A 54 15.75 3.83 4.63
N CYS A 55 15.64 4.92 3.87
CA CYS A 55 15.58 4.88 2.41
C CYS A 55 16.46 5.99 1.84
N ASN A 56 17.45 5.62 1.01
CA ASN A 56 18.37 6.57 0.37
C ASN A 56 18.99 7.59 1.34
N GLY A 57 19.42 7.14 2.53
CA GLY A 57 20.01 7.98 3.57
C GLY A 57 19.01 8.80 4.41
N LYS A 58 17.71 8.77 4.08
CA LYS A 58 16.66 9.43 4.87
C LYS A 58 16.04 8.44 5.86
N ILE A 59 15.78 8.89 7.08
CA ILE A 59 15.11 8.12 8.13
C ILE A 59 13.72 8.69 8.34
N MET A 60 12.71 7.82 8.39
CA MET A 60 11.32 8.19 8.68
C MET A 60 10.63 7.11 9.51
N ASN A 61 9.62 7.50 10.28
CA ASN A 61 8.81 6.59 11.07
C ASN A 61 7.41 6.49 10.49
N ALA A 62 6.90 5.26 10.34
CA ALA A 62 5.53 5.03 9.88
C ALA A 62 5.01 3.66 10.26
N ARG A 63 3.69 3.52 10.38
CA ARG A 63 3.03 2.24 10.63
C ARG A 63 2.70 1.46 9.37
N HIS A 64 2.71 2.14 8.23
CA HIS A 64 2.22 1.60 6.97
C HIS A 64 3.19 1.93 5.85
N LEU A 65 3.65 0.86 5.21
CA LEU A 65 4.62 0.91 4.13
C LEU A 65 4.09 0.10 2.97
N PHE A 66 4.21 0.66 1.77
CA PHE A 66 3.93 -0.05 0.54
C PHE A 66 5.11 0.18 -0.43
N VAL A 67 5.65 -0.91 -0.96
CA VAL A 67 6.79 -0.88 -1.88
C VAL A 67 6.33 -1.47 -3.20
N SER A 68 6.44 -0.67 -4.26
CA SER A 68 5.94 -1.00 -5.59
C SER A 68 7.09 -1.12 -6.58
N ASN A 69 7.10 -2.21 -7.35
CA ASN A 69 7.98 -2.43 -8.50
C ASN A 69 7.27 -2.14 -9.84
N SER A 70 5.92 -2.12 -9.84
CA SER A 70 5.11 -1.82 -11.01
C SER A 70 4.08 -0.75 -10.67
N ASN A 71 3.69 0.06 -11.65
CA ASN A 71 2.58 0.99 -11.52
C ASN A 71 1.20 0.32 -11.59
N LYS A 72 1.12 -1.02 -11.61
CA LYS A 72 -0.14 -1.75 -11.63
C LYS A 72 -0.34 -2.55 -10.34
N MET A 73 -1.56 -2.49 -9.84
CA MET A 73 -2.12 -3.39 -8.84
C MET A 73 -3.31 -4.16 -9.43
N GLY A 74 -3.99 -4.96 -8.62
CA GLY A 74 -5.22 -5.64 -9.02
C GLY A 74 -6.28 -4.68 -9.57
N TYR A 75 -7.03 -5.12 -10.57
CA TYR A 75 -8.16 -4.38 -11.18
C TYR A 75 -7.80 -3.00 -11.74
N GLY A 76 -6.57 -2.82 -12.22
CA GLY A 76 -6.15 -1.58 -12.89
C GLY A 76 -5.90 -0.40 -11.95
N MET A 77 -5.96 -0.62 -10.64
CA MET A 77 -5.62 0.37 -9.62
C MET A 77 -4.11 0.62 -9.57
N THR A 78 -3.72 1.79 -9.05
CA THR A 78 -2.32 2.12 -8.80
C THR A 78 -2.17 2.95 -7.54
N LEU A 79 -1.26 2.54 -6.66
CA LEU A 79 -0.76 3.34 -5.54
C LEU A 79 0.53 4.08 -5.88
N ALA A 80 1.21 3.67 -6.96
CA ALA A 80 2.52 4.17 -7.36
C ALA A 80 2.52 4.46 -8.86
N PRO A 81 1.86 5.54 -9.32
CA PRO A 81 1.78 5.85 -10.75
C PRO A 81 3.16 6.04 -11.38
N GLY A 82 4.17 6.45 -10.59
CA GLY A 82 5.56 6.61 -11.03
C GLY A 82 6.41 5.34 -11.00
N ALA A 83 5.89 4.19 -10.56
CA ALA A 83 6.67 2.95 -10.52
C ALA A 83 6.89 2.36 -11.92
N SER A 84 8.09 1.85 -12.17
CA SER A 84 8.49 1.29 -13.46
C SER A 84 9.24 -0.02 -13.28
N LEU A 85 8.98 -0.98 -14.17
CA LEU A 85 9.72 -2.24 -14.21
C LEU A 85 11.10 -2.10 -14.87
N LYS A 86 11.42 -0.94 -15.44
CA LYS A 86 12.57 -0.74 -16.34
C LYS A 86 13.63 0.21 -15.80
N ASP A 87 13.37 0.91 -14.70
CA ASP A 87 14.31 1.91 -14.16
C ASP A 87 15.24 1.35 -13.07
N GLY A 88 15.01 0.10 -12.63
CA GLY A 88 15.79 -0.54 -11.59
C GLY A 88 15.52 -0.01 -10.18
N LEU A 89 14.43 0.75 -9.99
CA LEU A 89 14.07 1.38 -8.73
C LEU A 89 12.80 0.78 -8.13
N PHE A 90 12.72 0.82 -6.80
CA PHE A 90 11.46 0.59 -6.10
C PHE A 90 10.85 1.93 -5.69
N ASN A 91 9.54 2.07 -5.88
CA ASN A 91 8.80 3.18 -5.34
C ASN A 91 8.33 2.84 -3.92
N VAL A 92 8.79 3.61 -2.94
CA VAL A 92 8.44 3.47 -1.53
C VAL A 92 7.33 4.48 -1.17
N GLN A 93 6.14 3.99 -0.84
CA GLN A 93 5.01 4.79 -0.37
C GLN A 93 4.86 4.60 1.13
N VAL A 94 4.89 5.72 1.85
CA VAL A 94 4.67 5.74 3.30
C VAL A 94 3.32 6.38 3.57
N ILE A 95 2.43 5.63 4.22
CA ILE A 95 1.06 6.08 4.50
C ILE A 95 1.03 6.63 5.92
N GLY A 96 1.08 7.96 6.04
CA GLY A 96 1.03 8.70 7.32
C GLY A 96 -0.38 8.89 7.88
N CYS A 97 -1.32 7.99 7.56
CA CYS A 97 -2.69 8.06 8.03
C CYS A 97 -2.79 7.33 9.38
N GLU A 98 -3.25 8.02 10.42
CA GLU A 98 -3.41 7.44 11.77
C GLU A 98 -4.89 7.28 12.18
N THR A 99 -5.81 7.82 11.37
CA THR A 99 -7.24 7.80 11.63
C THR A 99 -8.00 7.12 10.50
N LEU A 100 -9.13 6.50 10.83
CA LEU A 100 -10.03 5.90 9.85
C LEU A 100 -10.46 6.90 8.77
N ILE A 101 -10.74 8.15 9.16
CA ILE A 101 -11.13 9.22 8.23
C ILE A 101 -10.00 9.49 7.23
N SER A 102 -8.76 9.66 7.71
CA SER A 102 -7.61 9.91 6.82
C SER A 102 -7.36 8.75 5.86
N PHE A 103 -7.55 7.51 6.32
CA PHE A 103 -7.47 6.31 5.48
C PHE A 103 -8.61 6.23 4.46
N GLY A 104 -9.83 6.58 4.84
CA GLY A 104 -10.98 6.62 3.94
C GLY A 104 -10.78 7.65 2.82
N ILE A 105 -10.28 8.84 3.16
CA ILE A 105 -9.93 9.87 2.17
C ILE A 105 -8.81 9.37 1.25
N TYR A 106 -7.76 8.76 1.81
CA TYR A 106 -6.68 8.19 1.02
C TYR A 106 -7.19 7.11 0.04
N GLY A 107 -7.98 6.16 0.52
CA GLY A 107 -8.59 5.12 -0.31
C GLY A 107 -9.44 5.70 -1.45
N LEU A 108 -10.24 6.73 -1.17
CA LEU A 108 -11.01 7.43 -2.20
C LEU A 108 -10.11 8.09 -3.25
N MET A 109 -9.02 8.76 -2.83
CA MET A 109 -8.05 9.35 -3.76
C MET A 109 -7.42 8.28 -4.67
N VAL A 110 -7.11 7.11 -4.13
CA VAL A 110 -6.57 5.98 -4.91
C VAL A 110 -7.57 5.47 -5.93
N LEU A 111 -8.84 5.30 -5.54
CA LEU A 111 -9.92 4.90 -6.46
C LEU A 111 -10.15 5.92 -7.59
N MET A 112 -9.96 7.21 -7.30
CA MET A 112 -10.03 8.28 -8.31
C MET A 112 -8.76 8.40 -9.18
N GLY A 113 -7.76 7.52 -9.00
CA GLY A 113 -6.48 7.60 -9.72
C GLY A 113 -5.59 8.79 -9.30
N LYS A 114 -5.87 9.38 -8.13
CA LYS A 114 -5.11 10.49 -7.53
C LYS A 114 -4.23 10.03 -6.36
N GLY A 115 -4.07 8.72 -6.18
CA GLY A 115 -3.45 8.05 -5.02
C GLY A 115 -2.01 8.44 -4.69
N ASP A 116 -1.31 9.16 -5.58
CA ASP A 116 0.00 9.74 -5.29
C ASP A 116 0.24 11.00 -6.15
N LYS A 117 -0.51 12.07 -5.89
CA LYS A 117 -0.27 13.40 -6.51
C LYS A 117 0.54 14.36 -5.61
N LYS A 118 1.16 13.87 -4.53
CA LYS A 118 1.96 14.73 -3.65
C LYS A 118 3.42 14.76 -4.07
N LYS A 119 3.73 15.85 -4.80
CA LYS A 119 4.99 16.63 -4.96
C LYS A 119 6.33 15.88 -4.82
N LYS A 120 7.07 15.86 -5.93
CA LYS A 120 8.53 15.81 -5.99
C LYS A 120 9.19 16.68 -4.92
#